data_AF-A0A961F0Z0-F1
#
_entry.id   AF-A0A961F0Z0-F1
#
_cell.length_a   1.000
_cell.length_b   1.000
_cell.length_c   1.000
_cell.angle_alpha   90.00
_cell.angle_beta   90.00
_cell.angle_gamma   90.00
#
_symmetry.space_group_name_H-M   'P 1'
#
loop_
_entity.id
_entity.type
_entity.pdbx_description
1 polymer ?
#
loop_
_entity_poly.entity_id
_entity_poly.type
_entity_poly.pdbx_seq_one_letter_code
_entity_poly.pdbx_strand_id
1 'polypeptide(L)'
;MTSCFTGDIYIGGLPFSGQDRNLRETQLYPYDASAGSCLGTSFGGRKILLIPIDGVIGDSGFLARSATTPGYIQRVLNLADQDPSIGAILLRIDSPGGTVSASDLIYEQISDFARRRNIPVYAHISNLGASGAYYVAMSSDHINARPTAMVGSIGVILRSFTVHGLMEKFGVDYVSIASGDNKDTLSPFRPMREDEEQ
;
A
#
# COMPACT_ATOMS: atom_id res chain seq x y z
N MET A 1 -33.09 -10.68 10.12
CA MET A 1 -33.14 -10.20 8.73
C MET A 1 -31.82 -9.53 8.44
N THR A 2 -30.84 -10.29 7.95
CA THR A 2 -29.51 -9.76 7.60
C THR A 2 -29.59 -9.35 6.14
N SER A 3 -29.63 -8.04 5.86
CA SER A 3 -29.60 -7.55 4.47
C SER A 3 -28.18 -7.72 3.94
N CYS A 4 -27.96 -8.64 3.01
CA CYS A 4 -26.73 -8.67 2.22
C CYS A 4 -26.70 -7.42 1.33
N PHE A 5 -25.70 -6.56 1.53
CA PHE A 5 -25.39 -5.48 0.61
C PHE A 5 -24.66 -6.08 -0.60
N THR A 6 -25.35 -6.22 -1.72
CA THR A 6 -24.75 -6.65 -3.00
C THR A 6 -24.84 -5.49 -3.99
N GLY A 7 -23.88 -4.57 -3.91
CA GLY A 7 -23.53 -3.73 -5.05
C GLY A 7 -22.61 -4.51 -5.98
N ASP A 8 -22.57 -4.18 -7.26
CA ASP A 8 -21.60 -4.78 -8.17
C ASP A 8 -20.20 -4.28 -7.78
N ILE A 9 -19.41 -5.15 -7.14
CA ILE A 9 -18.04 -4.86 -6.71
C ILE A 9 -17.12 -5.11 -7.90
N TYR A 10 -16.25 -4.17 -8.25
CA TYR A 10 -15.27 -4.34 -9.32
C TYR A 10 -13.86 -4.30 -8.77
N ILE A 11 -13.05 -5.31 -9.08
CA ILE A 11 -11.66 -5.39 -8.60
C ILE A 11 -10.75 -4.66 -9.58
N GLY A 12 -10.04 -3.63 -9.11
CA GLY A 12 -8.85 -3.13 -9.79
C GLY A 12 -7.81 -4.25 -9.85
N GLY A 13 -7.31 -4.59 -11.04
CA GLY A 13 -6.57 -5.84 -11.33
C GLY A 13 -5.61 -6.35 -10.23
N LEU A 14 -5.52 -7.67 -10.07
CA LEU A 14 -4.74 -8.30 -9.00
C LEU A 14 -3.24 -7.94 -9.07
N PRO A 15 -2.53 -7.81 -7.93
CA PRO A 15 -1.08 -7.77 -7.93
C PRO A 15 -0.53 -9.09 -8.48
N PHE A 16 0.35 -8.96 -9.47
CA PHE A 16 1.06 -10.01 -10.22
C PHE A 16 1.18 -11.38 -9.51
N SER A 17 0.36 -12.34 -9.94
CA SER A 17 0.74 -13.76 -9.90
C SER A 17 1.68 -14.01 -11.09
N GLY A 18 2.83 -14.64 -10.85
CA GLY A 18 3.93 -14.81 -11.81
C GLY A 18 3.64 -15.67 -13.05
N GLN A 19 2.38 -15.77 -13.50
CA GLN A 19 1.96 -16.54 -14.67
C GLN A 19 1.52 -15.72 -15.88
N ASP A 20 1.24 -14.42 -15.75
CA ASP A 20 0.75 -13.60 -16.89
C ASP A 20 1.85 -12.77 -17.56
N ARG A 21 2.31 -13.26 -18.73
CA ARG A 21 3.39 -12.66 -19.54
C ARG A 21 2.91 -11.59 -20.55
N ASN A 22 1.71 -11.01 -20.39
CA ASN A 22 1.22 -9.96 -21.30
C ASN A 22 0.99 -8.63 -20.56
N LEU A 23 1.93 -7.71 -20.75
CA LEU A 23 2.13 -6.45 -20.01
C LEU A 23 1.15 -5.31 -20.36
N ARG A 24 -0.13 -5.54 -20.69
CA ARG A 24 -0.96 -4.46 -21.29
C ARG A 24 -2.36 -4.19 -20.74
N GLU A 25 -2.97 -5.02 -19.90
CA GLU A 25 -4.35 -4.74 -19.45
C GLU A 25 -4.52 -4.88 -17.93
N THR A 26 -4.63 -3.72 -17.26
CA THR A 26 -5.38 -3.66 -15.99
C THR A 26 -6.84 -3.46 -16.41
N GLN A 27 -7.70 -4.46 -16.21
CA GLN A 27 -9.13 -4.37 -16.52
C GLN A 27 -9.94 -4.48 -15.21
N LEU A 28 -11.02 -3.72 -15.10
CA LEU A 28 -11.97 -3.83 -13.98
C LEU A 28 -12.84 -5.08 -14.20
N TYR A 29 -12.69 -6.10 -13.36
CA TYR A 29 -13.52 -7.31 -13.43
C TYR A 29 -14.70 -7.22 -12.45
N PRO A 30 -15.92 -7.62 -12.86
CA PRO A 30 -17.02 -7.81 -11.91
C PRO A 30 -16.63 -8.92 -10.93
N TYR A 31 -16.70 -8.63 -9.63
CA TYR A 31 -16.53 -9.59 -8.57
C TYR A 31 -17.82 -10.38 -8.42
N ASP A 32 -17.78 -11.66 -8.77
CA ASP A 32 -18.91 -12.55 -8.61
C ASP A 32 -18.95 -13.13 -7.19
N ALA A 33 -19.85 -12.60 -6.36
CA ALA A 33 -20.14 -13.13 -5.02
C ALA A 33 -20.94 -14.46 -5.05
N SER A 34 -21.23 -15.04 -6.23
CA SER A 34 -22.13 -16.20 -6.38
C SER A 34 -21.55 -17.57 -5.98
N ALA A 35 -20.40 -17.61 -5.29
CA ALA A 35 -20.00 -18.80 -4.51
C ALA A 35 -20.89 -19.05 -3.26
N GLY A 36 -22.00 -18.31 -3.10
CA GLY A 36 -23.09 -18.63 -2.20
C GLY A 36 -24.37 -17.89 -2.64
N SER A 37 -25.27 -18.61 -3.30
CA SER A 37 -26.58 -18.15 -3.80
C SER A 37 -27.23 -17.06 -2.95
N CYS A 38 -27.18 -15.82 -3.45
CA CYS A 38 -27.99 -14.71 -3.00
C CYS A 38 -28.78 -14.19 -4.22
N LEU A 39 -30.10 -14.38 -4.21
CA LEU A 39 -31.02 -13.71 -5.14
C LEU A 39 -30.95 -12.21 -4.89
N GLY A 40 -30.05 -11.50 -5.60
CA GLY A 40 -29.78 -10.09 -5.43
C GLY A 40 -30.50 -9.22 -6.46
N THR A 41 -31.42 -8.39 -6.00
CA THR A 41 -31.96 -7.23 -6.72
C THR A 41 -30.83 -6.25 -7.04
N SER A 42 -30.60 -5.96 -8.33
CA SER A 42 -29.62 -4.94 -8.76
C SER A 42 -30.08 -3.55 -8.27
N PHE A 43 -29.32 -2.96 -7.35
CA PHE A 43 -29.54 -1.57 -6.92
C PHE A 43 -28.94 -0.62 -7.96
N GLY A 44 -29.74 -0.25 -8.97
CA GLY A 44 -29.61 1.03 -9.67
C GLY A 44 -28.27 1.33 -10.37
N GLY A 45 -27.54 0.32 -10.83
CA GLY A 45 -26.39 0.49 -11.73
C GLY A 45 -25.19 1.26 -11.15
N ARG A 46 -25.09 1.45 -9.83
CA ARG A 46 -23.90 2.05 -9.17
C ARG A 46 -22.92 0.96 -8.74
N LYS A 47 -21.65 1.17 -9.03
CA LYS A 47 -20.55 0.24 -8.76
C LYS A 47 -19.71 0.70 -7.57
N ILE A 48 -19.08 -0.27 -6.90
CA ILE A 48 -18.07 -0.01 -5.87
C ILE A 48 -16.72 -0.47 -6.39
N LEU A 49 -15.71 0.42 -6.35
CA LEU A 49 -14.36 0.10 -6.74
C LEU A 49 -13.62 -0.56 -5.57
N LEU A 50 -13.28 -1.84 -5.70
CA LEU A 50 -12.44 -2.55 -4.75
C LEU A 50 -10.97 -2.40 -5.13
N ILE A 51 -10.17 -1.85 -4.21
CA ILE A 51 -8.72 -1.71 -4.37
C ILE A 51 -8.02 -2.56 -3.31
N PRO A 52 -7.33 -3.65 -3.69
CA PRO A 52 -6.51 -4.43 -2.77
C PRO A 52 -5.20 -3.70 -2.44
N ILE A 53 -4.93 -3.55 -1.15
CA ILE A 53 -3.66 -3.09 -0.58
C ILE A 53 -3.02 -4.30 0.11
N ASP A 54 -2.35 -5.12 -0.70
CA ASP A 54 -1.86 -6.44 -0.29
C ASP A 54 -0.32 -6.47 -0.35
N GLY A 55 0.30 -6.98 0.71
CA GLY A 55 1.76 -7.12 0.79
C GLY A 55 2.50 -5.81 1.01
N VAL A 56 3.81 -5.77 0.71
CA VAL A 56 4.66 -4.62 1.04
C VAL A 56 4.33 -3.42 0.16
N ILE A 57 4.23 -2.22 0.72
CA ILE A 57 4.00 -0.98 -0.03
C ILE A 57 5.34 -0.39 -0.45
N GLY A 58 5.57 -0.20 -1.75
CA GLY A 58 6.85 0.36 -2.20
C GLY A 58 6.98 0.45 -3.71
N ASP A 59 8.05 1.10 -4.15
CA ASP A 59 8.44 1.08 -5.55
C ASP A 59 9.12 -0.24 -5.91
N SER A 60 8.95 -0.64 -7.17
CA SER A 60 9.41 -1.90 -7.75
C SER A 60 10.92 -2.12 -7.56
N GLY A 61 11.30 -2.70 -6.42
CA GLY A 61 12.66 -3.15 -6.10
C GLY A 61 12.74 -4.67 -5.95
N PHE A 62 13.96 -5.21 -6.02
CA PHE A 62 14.33 -6.65 -6.02
C PHE A 62 13.67 -7.53 -4.92
N LEU A 63 13.07 -6.93 -3.89
CA LEU A 63 12.44 -7.62 -2.75
C LEU A 63 10.91 -7.77 -2.85
N ALA A 64 10.25 -7.18 -3.86
CA ALA A 64 8.80 -7.00 -3.87
C ALA A 64 8.08 -7.93 -4.87
N ARG A 65 7.95 -9.23 -4.54
CA ARG A 65 7.18 -10.20 -5.37
C ARG A 65 5.66 -10.12 -5.15
N SER A 66 5.19 -9.37 -4.17
CA SER A 66 3.76 -9.11 -3.89
C SER A 66 3.64 -7.75 -3.19
N ALA A 67 3.58 -6.68 -3.98
CA ALA A 67 3.60 -5.32 -3.48
C ALA A 67 2.55 -4.44 -4.16
N THR A 68 1.83 -3.67 -3.34
CA THR A 68 1.05 -2.53 -3.81
C THR A 68 2.01 -1.38 -4.12
N THR A 69 1.94 -0.87 -5.34
CA THR A 69 2.79 0.24 -5.81
C THR A 69 1.93 1.47 -6.12
N PRO A 70 2.46 2.70 -5.97
CA PRO A 70 1.73 3.92 -6.35
C PRO A 70 1.33 3.91 -7.83
N GLY A 71 2.17 3.35 -8.71
CA GLY A 71 1.87 3.24 -10.14
C GLY A 71 0.69 2.29 -10.43
N TYR A 72 0.49 1.25 -9.62
CA TYR A 72 -0.68 0.39 -9.72
C TYR A 72 -1.97 1.14 -9.33
N ILE A 73 -1.95 1.82 -8.19
CA ILE A 73 -3.09 2.61 -7.70
C ILE A 73 -3.48 3.67 -8.72
N GLN A 74 -2.51 4.42 -9.26
CA GLN A 74 -2.77 5.40 -10.31
C GLN A 74 -3.47 4.81 -11.55
N ARG A 75 -3.06 3.63 -12.02
CA ARG A 75 -3.70 2.97 -13.17
C ARG A 75 -5.15 2.59 -12.87
N VAL A 76 -5.40 2.02 -11.68
CA VAL A 76 -6.75 1.66 -11.25
C VAL A 76 -7.64 2.90 -11.18
N LEU A 77 -7.16 4.00 -10.60
CA LEU A 77 -7.91 5.25 -10.52
C LEU A 77 -8.14 5.90 -11.91
N ASN A 78 -7.18 5.80 -12.83
CA ASN A 78 -7.36 6.29 -14.21
C ASN A 78 -8.44 5.51 -14.98
N LEU A 79 -8.58 4.21 -14.71
CA LEU A 79 -9.66 3.40 -15.27
C LEU A 79 -10.99 3.74 -14.61
N ALA A 80 -10.99 3.94 -13.29
CA ALA A 80 -12.16 4.38 -12.56
C ALA A 80 -12.63 5.78 -13.01
N ASP A 81 -11.71 6.64 -13.45
CA ASP A 81 -12.07 7.95 -14.00
C ASP A 81 -12.88 7.83 -15.32
N GLN A 82 -12.85 6.69 -16.00
CA GLN A 82 -13.62 6.46 -17.23
C GLN A 82 -15.02 5.90 -16.98
N ASP A 83 -15.33 5.46 -15.75
CA ASP A 83 -16.62 4.87 -15.39
C ASP A 83 -17.39 5.77 -14.39
N PRO A 84 -18.38 6.56 -14.85
CA PRO A 84 -19.16 7.42 -13.96
C PRO A 84 -20.10 6.66 -13.02
N SER A 85 -20.28 5.35 -13.21
CA SER A 85 -21.12 4.54 -12.32
C SER A 85 -20.44 4.19 -10.99
N ILE A 86 -19.12 4.41 -10.86
CA ILE A 86 -18.39 4.19 -9.61
C ILE A 86 -18.82 5.23 -8.59
N GLY A 87 -19.52 4.75 -7.56
CA GLY A 87 -20.13 5.58 -6.53
C GLY A 87 -19.39 5.57 -5.19
N ALA A 88 -18.40 4.69 -5.00
CA ALA A 88 -17.62 4.56 -3.78
C ALA A 88 -16.32 3.76 -4.03
N ILE A 89 -15.35 3.89 -3.12
CA ILE A 89 -14.13 3.08 -3.07
C ILE A 89 -14.14 2.22 -1.80
N LEU A 90 -13.73 0.95 -1.94
CA LEU A 90 -13.44 0.06 -0.83
C LEU A 90 -11.97 -0.39 -0.91
N LEU A 91 -11.17 0.02 0.05
CA LEU A 91 -9.80 -0.46 0.24
C LEU A 91 -9.84 -1.75 1.05
N ARG A 92 -9.34 -2.86 0.48
CA ARG A 92 -9.13 -4.09 1.24
C ARG A 92 -7.66 -4.17 1.63
N ILE A 93 -7.37 -4.09 2.92
CA ILE A 93 -6.00 -3.96 3.43
C ILE A 93 -5.55 -5.26 4.10
N ASP A 94 -4.44 -5.80 3.60
CA ASP A 94 -3.65 -6.86 4.23
C ASP A 94 -2.15 -6.63 3.96
N SER A 95 -1.56 -5.68 4.69
CA SER A 95 -0.23 -5.17 4.42
C SER A 95 0.53 -4.80 5.71
N PRO A 96 1.83 -5.18 5.81
CA PRO A 96 2.72 -4.74 6.89
C PRO A 96 3.17 -3.28 6.74
N GLY A 97 2.76 -2.58 5.69
CA GLY A 97 3.27 -1.26 5.30
C GLY A 97 4.45 -1.38 4.35
N GLY A 98 5.35 -0.40 4.38
CA GLY A 98 6.53 -0.36 3.54
C GLY A 98 7.19 1.01 3.49
N THR A 99 7.57 1.49 2.31
CA THR A 99 8.25 2.79 2.22
C THR A 99 7.31 3.94 2.53
N VAL A 100 7.82 4.95 3.24
CA VAL A 100 7.05 6.14 3.64
C VAL A 100 6.53 6.86 2.39
N SER A 101 7.41 7.12 1.42
CA SER A 101 7.06 7.83 0.18
C SER A 101 5.99 7.11 -0.64
N ALA A 102 6.05 5.78 -0.79
CA ALA A 102 5.02 5.06 -1.54
C ALA A 102 3.67 5.07 -0.82
N SER A 103 3.67 4.94 0.50
CA SER A 103 2.45 5.01 1.32
C SER A 103 1.79 6.39 1.21
N ASP A 104 2.61 7.45 1.20
CA ASP A 104 2.17 8.85 1.05
C ASP A 104 1.58 9.15 -0.32
N LEU A 105 2.25 8.73 -1.39
CA LEU A 105 1.71 8.88 -2.74
C LEU A 105 0.37 8.16 -2.92
N ILE A 106 0.23 6.96 -2.35
CA ILE A 106 -1.03 6.21 -2.42
C ILE A 106 -2.14 6.92 -1.63
N TYR A 107 -1.82 7.44 -0.44
CA TYR A 107 -2.75 8.23 0.35
C TYR A 107 -3.26 9.44 -0.45
N GLU A 108 -2.35 10.23 -1.03
CA GLU A 108 -2.70 11.41 -1.83
C GLU A 108 -3.58 11.04 -3.03
N GLN A 109 -3.18 10.01 -3.79
CA GLN A 109 -3.91 9.54 -4.96
C GLN A 109 -5.37 9.18 -4.65
N ILE A 110 -5.59 8.43 -3.57
CA ILE A 110 -6.93 7.99 -3.15
C ILE A 110 -7.74 9.19 -2.66
N SER A 111 -7.16 10.02 -1.77
CA SER A 111 -7.85 11.18 -1.22
C SER A 111 -8.22 12.20 -2.29
N ASP A 112 -7.33 12.48 -3.24
CA ASP A 112 -7.59 13.44 -4.32
C ASP A 112 -8.63 12.91 -5.30
N PHE A 113 -8.57 11.62 -5.67
CA PHE A 113 -9.58 11.02 -6.53
C PHE A 113 -10.97 11.07 -5.87
N ALA A 114 -11.07 10.65 -4.61
CA ALA A 114 -12.32 10.65 -3.86
C ALA A 114 -12.91 12.06 -3.72
N ARG A 115 -12.07 13.06 -3.41
CA ARG A 115 -12.47 14.46 -3.31
C ARG A 115 -12.94 15.03 -4.64
N ARG A 116 -12.21 14.79 -5.74
CA ARG A 116 -12.61 15.24 -7.09
C ARG A 116 -13.94 14.62 -7.53
N ARG A 117 -14.16 13.35 -7.18
CA ARG A 117 -15.38 12.61 -7.53
C ARG A 117 -16.53 12.82 -6.55
N ASN A 118 -16.25 13.39 -5.38
CA ASN A 118 -17.19 13.49 -4.27
C ASN A 118 -17.87 12.15 -3.95
N ILE A 119 -17.04 11.10 -3.82
CA ILE A 119 -17.49 9.74 -3.46
C ILE A 119 -16.82 9.29 -2.15
N PRO A 120 -17.52 8.50 -1.33
CA PRO A 120 -16.96 8.00 -0.08
C PRO A 120 -15.91 6.90 -0.30
N VAL A 121 -14.96 6.83 0.62
CA VAL A 121 -13.92 5.80 0.70
C VAL A 121 -14.06 5.04 2.01
N TYR A 122 -14.10 3.72 1.92
CA TYR A 122 -14.12 2.80 3.06
C TYR A 122 -12.84 1.98 3.07
N ALA A 123 -12.22 1.78 4.21
CA ALA A 123 -11.09 0.86 4.36
C ALA A 123 -11.46 -0.31 5.28
N HIS A 124 -11.18 -1.53 4.80
CA HIS A 124 -11.36 -2.77 5.53
C HIS A 124 -10.04 -3.50 5.74
N ILE A 125 -9.59 -3.54 7.00
CA ILE A 125 -8.39 -4.28 7.41
C ILE A 125 -8.77 -5.73 7.70
N SER A 126 -8.30 -6.63 6.84
CA SER A 126 -8.69 -8.04 6.86
C SER A 126 -7.85 -8.87 7.84
N ASN A 127 -6.54 -8.65 7.86
CA ASN A 127 -5.62 -9.41 8.70
C ASN A 127 -4.49 -8.53 9.24
N LEU A 128 -3.79 -7.78 8.38
CA LEU A 128 -2.74 -6.86 8.80
C LEU A 128 -2.94 -5.46 8.20
N GLY A 129 -2.90 -4.43 9.05
CA GLY A 129 -2.95 -3.03 8.63
C GLY A 129 -2.01 -2.21 9.50
N ALA A 130 -0.71 -2.34 9.24
CA ALA A 130 0.34 -1.78 10.08
C ALA A 130 1.22 -0.76 9.33
N SER A 131 1.81 0.19 10.05
CA SER A 131 2.75 1.19 9.53
C SER A 131 2.18 1.92 8.31
N GLY A 132 2.90 1.93 7.17
CA GLY A 132 2.45 2.57 5.93
C GLY A 132 1.07 2.10 5.42
N ALA A 133 0.64 0.88 5.74
CA ALA A 133 -0.69 0.41 5.37
C ALA A 133 -1.80 1.06 6.20
N TYR A 134 -1.53 1.30 7.50
CA TYR A 134 -2.43 2.07 8.34
C TYR A 134 -2.49 3.53 7.86
N TYR A 135 -1.35 4.08 7.45
CA TYR A 135 -1.29 5.42 6.85
C TYR A 135 -2.16 5.53 5.59
N VAL A 136 -2.09 4.57 4.67
CA VAL A 136 -2.99 4.50 3.51
C VAL A 136 -4.46 4.38 3.93
N ALA A 137 -4.77 3.59 4.97
CA ALA A 137 -6.13 3.46 5.48
C ALA A 137 -6.71 4.82 5.94
N MET A 138 -5.88 5.76 6.40
CA MET A 138 -6.31 7.10 6.79
C MET A 138 -6.81 7.96 5.62
N SER A 139 -6.60 7.54 4.37
CA SER A 139 -7.20 8.20 3.19
C SER A 139 -8.71 7.96 3.07
N SER A 140 -9.27 7.11 3.94
CA SER A 140 -10.69 6.73 3.94
C SER A 140 -11.53 7.51 4.97
N ASP A 141 -12.83 7.66 4.68
CA ASP A 141 -13.78 8.27 5.59
C ASP A 141 -14.10 7.36 6.79
N HIS A 142 -14.06 6.04 6.55
CA HIS A 142 -14.36 5.02 7.54
C HIS A 142 -13.38 3.86 7.46
N ILE A 143 -12.74 3.56 8.59
CA ILE A 143 -11.86 2.40 8.75
C ILE A 143 -12.56 1.38 9.62
N ASN A 144 -12.73 0.15 9.11
CA ASN A 144 -13.10 -1.01 9.91
C ASN A 144 -12.00 -2.08 9.86
N ALA A 145 -11.91 -2.87 10.92
CA ALA A 145 -10.94 -3.95 11.02
C ALA A 145 -11.63 -5.19 11.59
N ARG A 146 -11.16 -6.38 11.18
CA ARG A 146 -11.56 -7.61 11.88
C ARG A 146 -11.10 -7.54 13.34
N PRO A 147 -11.85 -8.07 14.32
CA PRO A 147 -11.42 -8.09 15.72
C PRO A 147 -10.09 -8.80 15.96
N THR A 148 -9.72 -9.71 15.05
CA THR A 148 -8.47 -10.47 15.07
C THR A 148 -7.36 -9.83 14.21
N ALA A 149 -7.62 -8.69 13.56
CA ALA A 149 -6.63 -8.04 12.71
C ALA A 149 -5.55 -7.36 13.55
N MET A 150 -4.31 -7.45 13.09
CA MET A 150 -3.20 -6.69 13.65
C MET A 150 -3.17 -5.30 13.01
N VAL A 151 -3.34 -4.28 13.85
CA VAL A 151 -3.35 -2.87 13.45
C VAL A 151 -2.36 -2.11 14.34
N GLY A 152 -1.67 -1.12 13.79
CA GLY A 152 -0.74 -0.28 14.54
C GLY A 152 0.62 -0.17 13.87
N SER A 153 1.71 -0.33 14.65
CA SER A 153 3.08 -0.06 14.17
C SER A 153 3.23 1.38 13.63
N ILE A 154 2.58 2.34 14.31
CA ILE A 154 2.61 3.75 13.95
C ILE A 154 3.97 4.32 14.37
N GLY A 155 4.83 4.51 13.39
CA GLY A 155 6.19 4.99 13.58
C GLY A 155 7.01 4.78 12.32
N VAL A 156 8.12 5.51 12.22
CA VAL A 156 9.09 5.39 11.13
C VAL A 156 10.40 4.91 11.73
N ILE A 157 11.05 3.99 11.03
CA ILE A 157 12.31 3.39 11.47
C ILE A 157 13.33 3.47 10.34
N LEU A 158 14.47 4.08 10.65
CA LEU A 158 15.69 4.01 9.85
C LEU A 158 16.57 2.95 10.47
N ARG A 159 17.03 1.99 9.67
CA ARG A 159 17.92 0.92 10.13
C ARG A 159 19.25 1.07 9.43
N SER A 160 20.33 1.12 10.21
CA SER A 160 21.69 0.98 9.73
C SER A 160 22.40 -0.10 10.54
N PHE A 161 23.44 -0.69 9.96
CA PHE A 161 24.34 -1.62 10.62
C PHE A 161 25.76 -1.09 10.46
N THR A 162 26.61 -1.31 11.46
CA THR A 162 28.03 -0.96 11.38
C THR A 162 28.89 -2.22 11.35
N VAL A 163 29.88 -2.24 10.47
CA VAL A 163 30.92 -3.26 10.34
C VAL A 163 32.28 -2.77 10.84
N HIS A 164 32.34 -1.54 11.38
CA HIS A 164 33.59 -0.92 11.85
C HIS A 164 34.40 -1.83 12.78
N GLY A 165 33.78 -2.37 13.84
CA GLY A 165 34.48 -3.26 14.79
C GLY A 165 34.87 -4.62 14.20
N LEU A 166 34.28 -5.04 13.06
CA LEU A 166 34.75 -6.22 12.33
C LEU A 166 36.00 -5.85 11.52
N MET A 167 35.99 -4.71 10.83
CA MET A 167 37.11 -4.24 10.03
C MET A 167 38.37 -3.98 10.87
N GLU A 168 38.19 -3.37 12.05
CA GLU A 168 39.27 -3.14 13.02
C GLU A 168 39.97 -4.45 13.42
N LYS A 169 39.22 -5.54 13.63
CA LYS A 169 39.78 -6.86 13.97
C LYS A 169 40.62 -7.48 12.85
N PHE A 170 40.32 -7.15 11.60
CA PHE A 170 41.05 -7.65 10.44
C PHE A 170 42.09 -6.65 9.92
N GLY A 171 42.29 -5.52 10.61
CA GLY A 171 43.25 -4.48 10.21
C GLY A 171 42.88 -3.80 8.90
N VAL A 172 41.59 -3.66 8.61
CA VAL A 172 41.10 -2.97 7.41
C VAL A 172 40.66 -1.56 7.76
N ASP A 173 41.36 -0.57 7.21
CA ASP A 173 40.99 0.84 7.36
C ASP A 173 40.08 1.29 6.22
N TYR A 174 39.04 2.05 6.58
CA TYR A 174 38.18 2.75 5.63
C TYR A 174 38.37 4.25 5.78
N VAL A 175 38.86 4.90 4.74
CA VAL A 175 39.04 6.36 4.69
C VAL A 175 37.99 6.95 3.76
N SER A 176 37.10 7.79 4.32
CA SER A 176 36.12 8.57 3.57
C SER A 176 36.53 10.04 3.55
N ILE A 177 36.52 10.65 2.36
CA ILE A 177 36.70 12.09 2.20
C ILE A 177 35.39 12.63 1.66
N ALA A 178 34.63 13.32 2.52
CA ALA A 178 33.35 13.91 2.17
C ALA A 178 33.47 15.43 2.09
N SER A 179 32.68 16.04 1.19
CA SER A 179 32.59 17.50 1.05
C SER A 179 31.68 18.17 2.07
N GLY A 180 31.08 17.41 2.98
CA GLY A 180 30.23 17.95 4.04
C GLY A 180 29.89 16.87 5.08
N ASP A 181 29.61 17.32 6.29
CA ASP A 181 29.60 16.47 7.49
C ASP A 181 28.51 15.39 7.48
N ASN A 182 27.38 15.62 6.81
CA ASN A 182 26.25 14.68 6.79
C ASN A 182 26.25 13.73 5.58
N LYS A 183 27.28 13.80 4.71
CA LYS A 183 27.31 12.98 3.49
C LYS A 183 27.69 11.53 3.74
N ASP A 184 28.24 11.23 4.91
CA ASP A 184 28.59 9.89 5.35
C ASP A 184 27.69 9.39 6.49
N THR A 185 26.57 10.08 6.75
CA THR A 185 25.59 9.66 7.76
C THR A 185 25.00 8.31 7.42
N LEU A 186 24.77 7.49 8.46
CA LEU A 186 24.42 6.07 8.36
C LEU A 186 25.49 5.19 7.68
N SER A 187 26.74 5.67 7.53
CA SER A 187 27.83 4.87 6.99
C SER A 187 28.05 3.60 7.83
N PRO A 188 28.13 2.42 7.19
CA PRO A 188 28.38 1.17 7.91
C PRO A 188 29.84 1.04 8.35
N PHE A 189 30.74 1.91 7.89
CA PHE A 189 32.19 1.72 8.06
C PHE A 189 32.77 2.48 9.25
N ARG A 190 31.96 3.30 9.92
CA ARG A 190 32.33 4.01 11.15
C ARG A 190 31.24 3.85 12.21
N PRO A 191 31.53 4.19 13.47
CA PRO A 191 30.49 4.38 14.47
C PRO A 191 29.53 5.52 14.06
N MET A 192 28.28 5.42 14.52
CA MET A 192 27.33 6.52 14.44
C MET A 192 27.85 7.66 15.32
N ARG A 193 27.74 8.90 14.84
CA ARG A 193 28.14 10.07 15.64
C ARG A 193 26.98 10.50 16.54
N GLU A 194 27.28 11.20 17.63
CA GLU A 194 26.26 11.71 18.56
C GLU A 194 25.24 12.65 17.88
N ASP A 195 25.66 13.43 16.86
CA ASP A 195 24.76 14.29 16.08
C ASP A 195 23.78 13.50 15.17
N GLU A 196 24.02 12.20 15.00
CA GLU A 196 23.23 11.29 14.16
C GLU A 196 22.28 10.39 14.96
N GLU A 197 22.48 10.28 16.28
CA GLU A 197 21.65 9.51 17.19
C GLU A 197 20.40 10.34 17.57
N GLN A 198 19.32 10.16 16.80
CA GLN A 198 18.00 10.78 17.05
C GLN A 198 17.00 9.81 17.68
#